data_AF-A0A971C8M9-F1
#
_entry.id   AF-A0A971C8M9-F1
#
_cell.length_a   1.000
_cell.length_b   1.000
_cell.length_c   1.000
_cell.angle_alpha   90.00
_cell.angle_beta   90.00
_cell.angle_gamma   90.00
#
_symmetry.space_group_name_H-M   'P 1'
#
loop_
_entity.id
_entity.type
_entity.pdbx_description
1 polymer ?
#
loop_
_entity_poly.entity_id
_entity_poly.type
_entity_poly.pdbx_seq_one_letter_code
_entity_poly.pdbx_strand_id
1 'polypeptide(L)'
;MDSNTVEEVKKISIPKINGEEYIINYFIIPFRAGLYGFLIFFGILFVTKLMGHVIGTQKTFIISASDFLLSFIGFVPIFMIRFLKNFRKNDN
;
A
#
# COMPACT_ATOMS: atom_id res chain seq x y z
N MET A 1 -32.48 -18.08 -46.13
CA MET A 1 -31.33 -18.63 -45.38
C MET A 1 -30.40 -17.45 -45.26
N ASP A 2 -30.62 -16.67 -44.21
CA ASP A 2 -30.19 -15.28 -44.15
C ASP A 2 -28.81 -15.24 -43.50
N SER A 3 -27.79 -14.92 -44.31
CA SER A 3 -26.38 -14.95 -43.91
C SER A 3 -25.96 -13.78 -43.01
N ASN A 4 -26.90 -13.02 -42.45
CA ASN A 4 -26.63 -11.76 -41.75
C ASN A 4 -26.83 -11.86 -40.23
N THR A 5 -27.22 -13.01 -39.69
CA THR A 5 -27.41 -13.22 -38.24
C THR A 5 -26.17 -13.75 -37.52
N VAL A 6 -25.04 -13.96 -38.23
CA VAL A 6 -23.81 -14.53 -37.63
C VAL A 6 -22.79 -13.45 -37.19
N GLU A 7 -22.90 -12.21 -37.69
CA GLU A 7 -21.98 -11.12 -37.32
C GLU A 7 -22.32 -10.43 -35.98
N GLU A 8 -23.50 -10.71 -35.41
CA GLU A 8 -23.90 -10.19 -34.09
C GLU A 8 -23.34 -10.99 -32.90
N VAL A 9 -22.34 -11.86 -33.12
CA VAL A 9 -21.44 -12.30 -32.04
C VAL A 9 -20.47 -11.15 -31.73
N LYS A 10 -21.07 -10.03 -31.29
CA LYS A 10 -20.42 -8.90 -30.66
C LYS A 10 -19.53 -9.47 -29.57
N LYS A 11 -18.21 -9.41 -29.80
CA LYS A 11 -17.13 -9.59 -28.84
C LYS A 11 -17.61 -9.26 -27.42
N ILE A 12 -18.09 -10.26 -26.71
CA ILE A 12 -18.13 -10.21 -25.25
C ILE A 12 -16.67 -10.43 -24.89
N SER A 13 -15.93 -9.33 -24.79
CA SER A 13 -14.60 -9.31 -24.20
C SER A 13 -14.75 -9.77 -22.77
N ILE A 14 -14.70 -11.10 -22.56
CA ILE A 14 -14.55 -11.67 -21.22
C ILE A 14 -13.25 -11.04 -20.69
N PRO A 15 -13.30 -10.21 -19.64
CA PRO A 15 -12.08 -9.65 -19.09
C PRO A 15 -11.20 -10.83 -18.73
N LYS A 16 -10.00 -10.87 -19.31
CA LYS A 16 -9.02 -11.90 -19.03
C LYS A 16 -8.58 -11.68 -17.58
N ILE A 17 -9.25 -12.35 -16.65
CA ILE A 17 -8.98 -12.20 -15.22
C ILE A 17 -7.67 -12.92 -14.93
N ASN A 18 -6.57 -12.19 -15.08
CA ASN A 18 -5.24 -12.66 -14.75
C ASN A 18 -5.13 -12.64 -13.23
N GLY A 19 -4.70 -13.73 -12.58
CA GLY A 19 -4.49 -13.76 -11.12
C GLY A 19 -3.56 -12.65 -10.60
N GLU A 20 -2.77 -12.07 -11.50
CA GLU A 20 -1.96 -10.85 -11.29
C GLU A 20 -2.80 -9.64 -10.83
N GLU A 21 -4.01 -9.46 -11.36
CA GLU A 21 -4.88 -8.32 -11.02
C GLU A 21 -5.36 -8.40 -9.57
N TYR A 22 -5.59 -9.62 -9.05
CA TYR A 22 -5.90 -9.85 -7.63
C TYR A 22 -4.71 -9.51 -6.73
N ILE A 23 -3.50 -9.96 -7.07
CA ILE A 23 -2.32 -9.67 -6.23
C ILE A 23 -2.05 -8.16 -6.18
N ILE A 24 -2.18 -7.49 -7.33
CA ILE A 24 -1.94 -6.05 -7.46
C ILE A 24 -2.93 -5.26 -6.60
N ASN A 25 -4.24 -5.50 -6.77
CA ASN A 25 -5.24 -4.70 -6.07
C ASN A 25 -5.29 -4.98 -4.57
N TYR A 26 -5.11 -6.23 -4.15
CA TYR A 26 -5.35 -6.60 -2.75
C TYR A 26 -4.10 -6.53 -1.89
N PHE A 27 -2.92 -6.71 -2.47
CA PHE A 27 -1.68 -6.73 -1.71
C PHE A 27 -0.76 -5.57 -2.09
N ILE A 28 -0.45 -5.39 -3.38
CA ILE A 28 0.55 -4.40 -3.80
C ILE A 28 0.08 -2.96 -3.54
N ILE A 29 -1.16 -2.61 -3.88
CA ILE A 29 -1.68 -1.25 -3.66
C ILE A 29 -1.72 -0.91 -2.17
N PRO A 30 -2.29 -1.74 -1.29
CA PRO A 30 -2.25 -1.52 0.16
C PRO A 30 -0.84 -1.49 0.73
N PHE A 31 0.05 -2.39 0.27
CA PHE A 31 1.43 -2.46 0.73
C PHE A 31 2.20 -1.18 0.41
N ARG A 32 2.08 -0.66 -0.82
CA ARG A 32 2.68 0.63 -1.19
C ARG A 32 2.14 1.77 -0.33
N ALA A 33 0.84 1.80 -0.08
CA ALA A 33 0.24 2.81 0.80
C ALA A 33 0.79 2.73 2.23
N GLY A 34 0.90 1.53 2.80
CA GLY A 34 1.54 1.30 4.09
C GLY A 34 3.00 1.75 4.10
N LEU A 35 3.76 1.49 3.03
CA LEU A 35 5.16 1.88 2.92
C LEU A 35 5.35 3.40 2.94
N TYR A 36 4.42 4.16 2.35
CA TYR A 36 4.42 5.63 2.50
C TYR A 36 4.19 6.05 3.95
N GLY A 37 3.25 5.40 4.65
CA GLY A 37 3.02 5.62 6.08
C GLY A 37 4.27 5.36 6.93
N PHE A 38 4.93 4.24 6.67
CA PHE A 38 6.21 3.90 7.28
C PHE A 38 7.25 5.00 7.07
N LEU A 39 7.48 5.42 5.82
CA LEU A 39 8.51 6.40 5.48
C LEU A 39 8.26 7.76 6.14
N ILE A 40 7.00 8.18 6.23
CA ILE A 40 6.63 9.43 6.93
C ILE A 40 6.99 9.33 8.42
N PHE A 41 6.54 8.27 9.10
CA PHE A 41 6.81 8.11 10.53
C PHE A 41 8.29 7.90 10.83
N PHE A 42 9.00 7.13 9.99
CA PHE A 42 10.43 6.96 10.10
C PHE A 42 11.17 8.28 9.90
N GLY A 43 10.75 9.09 8.91
CA GLY A 43 11.28 10.44 8.71
C GLY A 43 11.07 11.36 9.91
N ILE A 44 9.89 11.30 10.53
CA ILE A 44 9.60 12.04 11.77
C ILE A 44 10.55 11.59 12.89
N LEU A 45 10.67 10.28 13.14
CA LEU A 45 11.58 9.75 14.17
C LEU A 45 13.03 10.14 13.91
N PHE A 46 13.46 10.09 12.65
CA PHE A 46 14.79 10.52 12.22
C PHE A 46 15.02 12.00 12.56
N VAL A 47 14.10 12.87 12.16
CA VAL A 47 14.20 14.31 12.43
C VAL A 47 14.15 14.61 13.92
N THR A 48 13.28 13.96 14.68
CA THR A 48 13.17 14.14 16.13
C THR A 48 14.47 13.74 16.84
N LYS A 49 15.06 12.60 16.49
CA LYS A 49 16.36 12.18 17.04
C LYS A 49 17.49 13.10 16.61
N LEU A 50 17.49 13.55 15.37
CA LEU A 50 18.48 14.49 14.87
C LEU A 50 18.41 15.81 15.64
N MET A 51 17.20 16.35 15.85
CA MET A 51 16.99 17.54 16.67
C MET A 51 17.44 17.34 18.12
N GLY A 52 17.11 16.19 18.73
CA GLY A 52 17.59 15.85 20.08
C GLY A 52 19.11 15.83 20.18
N HIS A 53 19.79 15.36 19.14
CA HIS A 53 21.25 15.39 19.06
C HIS A 53 21.79 16.81 18.88
N VAL A 54 21.23 17.60 17.97
CA VAL A 54 21.65 19.00 17.70
C VAL A 54 21.45 19.90 18.92
N ILE A 55 20.35 19.70 19.67
CA ILE A 55 20.05 20.45 20.91
C ILE A 55 20.95 19.99 22.07
N GLY A 56 21.68 18.89 21.93
CA GLY A 56 22.57 18.36 22.96
C GLY A 56 21.86 17.57 24.07
N THR A 57 20.57 17.23 23.89
CA THR A 57 19.84 16.37 24.82
C THR A 57 20.25 14.90 24.69
N GLN A 58 20.67 14.48 23.49
CA GLN A 58 21.21 13.14 23.25
C GLN A 58 22.67 13.23 22.81
N LYS A 59 23.57 12.60 23.57
CA LYS A 59 25.02 12.62 23.29
C LYS A 59 25.40 11.82 22.04
N THR A 60 24.60 10.84 21.65
CA THR A 60 24.86 9.95 20.52
C THR A 60 23.63 9.81 19.65
N PHE A 61 23.77 10.09 18.35
CA PHE A 61 22.74 9.81 17.35
C PHE A 61 22.83 8.33 16.93
N ILE A 62 21.93 7.50 17.47
CA ILE A 62 21.83 6.08 17.12
C ILE A 62 20.38 5.77 16.73
N ILE A 63 20.20 5.26 15.52
CA ILE A 63 18.94 4.66 15.07
C ILE A 63 18.97 3.20 15.50
N SER A 64 18.04 2.82 16.37
CA SER A 64 17.90 1.46 16.90
C SER A 64 16.81 0.70 16.15
N ALA A 65 16.85 -0.63 16.23
CA ALA A 65 15.80 -1.49 15.69
C ALA A 65 14.40 -1.14 16.26
N SER A 66 14.35 -0.60 17.48
CA SER A 66 13.10 -0.12 18.08
C SER A 66 12.50 1.07 17.34
N ASP A 67 13.30 1.98 16.75
CA ASP A 67 12.77 3.09 15.97
C ASP A 67 12.15 2.60 14.66
N PHE A 68 12.82 1.63 14.02
CA PHE A 68 12.32 0.97 12.83
C PHE A 68 11.00 0.24 13.12
N LEU A 69 10.94 -0.49 14.25
CA LEU A 69 9.70 -1.14 14.71
C LEU A 69 8.62 -0.12 15.02
N LEU A 70 8.96 1.00 15.65
CA LEU A 70 8.03 2.05 15.98
C LEU A 70 7.44 2.72 14.73
N SER A 71 8.23 2.90 13.66
CA SER A 71 7.71 3.44 12.39
C SER A 71 6.68 2.54 11.69
N PHE A 72 6.57 1.25 12.05
CA PHE A 72 5.46 0.42 11.58
C PHE A 72 4.10 0.91 12.06
N ILE A 73 4.04 1.78 13.07
CA ILE A 73 2.79 2.44 13.46
C ILE A 73 2.20 3.27 12.31
N GLY A 74 3.02 3.79 11.39
CA GLY A 74 2.56 4.45 10.17
C GLY A 74 2.14 3.45 9.10
N PHE A 75 2.78 2.28 9.06
CA PHE A 75 2.51 1.24 8.07
C PHE A 75 1.18 0.54 8.29
N VAL A 76 1.00 -0.06 9.47
CA VAL A 76 -0.09 -1.00 9.77
C VAL A 76 -1.49 -0.39 9.57
N PRO A 77 -1.82 0.79 10.12
CA PRO A 77 -3.17 1.34 9.97
C PRO A 77 -3.47 1.73 8.52
N ILE A 78 -2.51 2.35 7.81
CA ILE A 78 -2.71 2.77 6.42
C ILE A 78 -2.86 1.54 5.51
N PHE A 79 -2.02 0.52 5.72
CA PHE A 79 -2.15 -0.77 5.05
C PHE A 79 -3.53 -1.37 5.29
N MET A 80 -3.96 -1.52 6.55
CA MET A 80 -5.25 -2.13 6.89
C MET A 80 -6.43 -1.36 6.29
N ILE A 81 -6.45 -0.04 6.36
CA ILE A 81 -7.55 0.77 5.78
C ILE A 81 -7.64 0.53 4.27
N ARG A 82 -6.50 0.54 3.58
CA ARG A 82 -6.46 0.35 2.11
C ARG A 82 -6.81 -1.08 1.72
N PHE A 83 -6.32 -2.05 2.48
CA PHE A 83 -6.61 -3.46 2.32
C PHE A 83 -8.12 -3.72 2.47
N LEU A 84 -8.70 -3.29 3.58
CA LEU A 84 -10.12 -3.50 3.88
C LEU A 84 -11.03 -2.78 2.86
N LYS A 85 -10.62 -1.60 2.38
CA LYS A 85 -11.31 -0.88 1.32
C LYS A 85 -11.31 -1.65 0.00
N ASN A 86 -10.19 -2.26 -0.37
CA ASN A 86 -10.08 -3.03 -1.62
C ASN A 86 -10.83 -4.36 -1.54
N PHE A 87 -10.87 -4.98 -0.35
CA PHE A 87 -11.73 -6.14 -0.09
C PHE A 87 -13.22 -5.81 -0.26
N ARG A 88 -13.70 -4.75 0.39
CA ARG A 88 -15.12 -4.40 0.35
C ARG A 88 -15.60 -3.88 -1.00
N LYS A 89 -14.70 -3.39 -1.86
CA LYS A 89 -15.06 -2.91 -3.21
C LYS A 89 -15.46 -4.04 -4.15
N ASN A 90 -15.00 -5.27 -3.90
CA ASN A 90 -15.22 -6.41 -4.79
C ASN A 90 -16.38 -7.32 -4.36
N ASP A 91 -16.98 -7.06 -3.19
CA ASP A 91 -18.17 -7.76 -2.67
C ASP A 91 -19.50 -7.09 -3.09
N ASN A 92 -19.45 -5.93 -3.76
CA ASN A 92 -20.58 -5.21 -4.34
C ASN A 92 -20.44 -5.15 -5.86
#